data_AF-A0A8I1HTH9-F1
#
_entry.id   AF-A0A8I1HTH9-F1
#
_cell.length_a   1.000
_cell.length_b   1.000
_cell.length_c   1.000
_cell.angle_alpha   90.00
_cell.angle_beta   90.00
_cell.angle_gamma   90.00
#
_symmetry.space_group_name_H-M   'P 1'
#
loop_
_entity.id
_entity.type
_entity.pdbx_description
1 polymer ?
#
loop_
_entity_poly.entity_id
_entity_poly.type
_entity_poly.pdbx_seq_one_letter_code
_entity_poly.pdbx_strand_id
1 'polypeptide(L)' 'MNGVLIDSCVLLDLFTNDPKWRHWSENTLEQYSRTNTLYINAIVTPKSRSL' A
#
# COMPACT_ATOMS: atom_id res chain seq x y z
N MET A 1 2.49 13.32 -16.56
CA MET A 1 2.88 12.11 -15.81
C MET A 1 1.95 12.01 -14.60
N ASN A 2 1.11 11.00 -14.52
CA ASN A 2 0.15 10.80 -13.43
C ASN A 2 0.62 9.63 -12.57
N GLY A 3 1.68 9.86 -11.78
CA GLY A 3 2.20 8.87 -10.84
C GLY A 3 1.43 8.91 -9.52
N VAL A 4 1.12 7.74 -8.95
CA VAL A 4 0.52 7.63 -7.62
C VAL A 4 1.57 7.04 -6.69
N LEU A 5 1.86 7.74 -5.59
CA LEU A 5 2.74 7.23 -4.54
C LEU A 5 1.91 6.40 -3.55
N ILE A 6 2.32 5.15 -3.36
CA ILE A 6 1.70 4.16 -2.48
C ILE A 6 2.57 4.04 -1.22
N ASP A 7 1.96 4.22 -0.06
CA ASP A 7 2.62 3.99 1.22
C ASP A 7 2.80 2.48 1.49
N SER A 8 3.87 2.11 2.20
CA SER A 8 4.14 0.70 2.54
C SER A 8 3.04 0.07 3.40
N CYS A 9 2.25 0.85 4.17
CA CYS A 9 1.14 0.33 4.96
C CYS A 9 0.05 -0.31 4.10
N VAL A 10 -0.23 0.26 2.92
CA VAL A 10 -1.24 -0.28 1.98
C VAL A 10 -0.83 -1.67 1.50
N LEU A 11 0.45 -1.87 1.23
CA LEU A 11 1.00 -3.19 0.87
C LEU A 11 1.03 -4.13 2.07
N LEU A 12 1.36 -3.62 3.25
CA LEU A 12 1.37 -4.41 4.48
C LEU A 12 0.01 -5.04 4.75
N ASP A 13 -1.08 -4.28 4.55
CA ASP A 13 -2.46 -4.78 4.71
C ASP A 13 -2.76 -5.99 3.80
N LEU A 14 -2.18 -6.02 2.60
CA LEU A 14 -2.29 -7.16 1.68
C LEU A 14 -1.46 -8.36 2.14
N PHE A 15 -0.21 -8.12 2.56
CA PHE A 15 0.70 -9.18 3.01
C PHE A 15 0.27 -9.82 4.33
N THR A 16 -0.33 -9.05 5.23
CA THR A 16 -0.81 -9.54 6.54
C THR A 16 -2.24 -10.07 6.50
N ASN A 17 -2.92 -9.97 5.35
CA ASN A 17 -4.34 -10.27 5.19
C ASN A 17 -5.22 -9.51 6.21
N ASP A 18 -4.97 -8.21 6.38
CA ASP A 18 -5.72 -7.40 7.35
C ASP A 18 -7.23 -7.45 7.01
N PRO A 19 -8.09 -7.98 7.90
CA PRO A 19 -9.50 -8.21 7.59
C PRO A 19 -10.30 -6.92 7.40
N LYS A 20 -9.76 -5.78 7.85
CA LYS A 20 -10.42 -4.48 7.75
C LYS A 20 -9.96 -3.72 6.50
N TRP A 21 -8.66 -3.77 6.19
CA TRP A 21 -8.07 -2.89 5.18
C TRP A 21 -7.71 -3.59 3.87
N ARG A 22 -7.53 -4.91 3.86
CA ARG A 22 -7.13 -5.66 2.66
C ARG A 22 -8.02 -5.36 1.45
N HIS A 23 -9.33 -5.47 1.62
CA HIS A 23 -10.26 -5.30 0.48
C HIS A 23 -10.25 -3.87 -0.06
N TRP A 24 -10.13 -2.88 0.83
CA TRP A 24 -10.00 -1.48 0.43
C TRP A 24 -8.68 -1.23 -0.31
N SER A 25 -7.56 -1.75 0.23
CA SER A 25 -6.23 -1.63 -0.35
C SER A 25 -6.15 -2.29 -1.73
N GLU A 26 -6.74 -3.47 -1.89
CA GLU A 26 -6.80 -4.22 -3.15
C GLU A 26 -7.59 -3.45 -4.22
N ASN A 27 -8.83 -3.04 -3.91
CA ASN A 27 -9.67 -2.28 -4.85
C ASN A 27 -9.02 -0.95 -5.24
N THR A 28 -8.41 -0.24 -4.28
CA THR A 28 -7.72 1.03 -4.53
C THR A 28 -6.54 0.84 -5.48
N LEU A 29 -5.69 -0.16 -5.21
CA LEU A 29 -4.55 -0.47 -6.07
C LEU A 29 -5.00 -0.88 -7.47
N GLU A 30 -6.06 -1.69 -7.57
CA GLU A 30 -6.60 -2.09 -8.87
C GLU A 30 -7.06 -0.88 -9.69
N GLN A 31 -7.83 0.03 -9.08
CA GLN A 31 -8.32 1.23 -9.75
C GLN A 31 -7.18 2.10 -10.28
N TYR A 32 -6.19 2.41 -9.44
CA TYR A 32 -5.09 3.28 -9.85
C TYR A 32 -4.07 2.57 -10.76
N SER A 33 -3.94 1.24 -10.69
CA SER A 33 -3.06 0.49 -11.60
C SER A 33 -3.49 0.59 -13.07
N ARG A 34 -4.79 0.81 -13.32
CA ARG A 34 -5.34 0.91 -14.68
C ARG A 34 -5.02 2.24 -15.36
N THR A 35 -4.82 3.31 -14.60
CA THR A 35 -4.69 4.68 -15.12
C THR A 35 -3.37 5.36 -14.76
N ASN A 36 -2.63 4.84 -13.78
CA ASN A 36 -1.47 5.49 -13.19
C ASN A 36 -0.29 4.54 -13.06
N THR A 37 0.93 5.08 -13.15
CA THR A 37 2.13 4.38 -12.71
C THR A 37 2.17 4.44 -11.18
N LEU A 38 2.15 3.27 -10.54
CA LEU A 38 2.23 3.16 -9.08
C LEU A 38 3.71 3.18 -8.65
N TYR A 39 4.04 4.10 -7.76
CA TYR A 39 5.35 4.19 -7.12
C TYR A 39 5.20 3.78 -5.68
N ILE A 40 6.01 2.84 -5.21
CA ILE A 40 5.95 2.39 -3.82
C ILE A 40 6.99 3.19 -3.05
N ASN A 41 6.55 3.81 -1.95
CA ASN A 41 7.49 4.36 -0.98
C ASN A 41 8.29 3.20 -0.37
N ALA A 42 9.59 3.12 -0.70
CA ALA A 42 10.48 2.07 -0.23
C ALA A 42 10.92 2.25 1.24
N ILE A 43 10.52 3.36 1.88
CA ILE A 43 10.77 3.57 3.31
C ILE A 43 9.73 2.79 4.10
N VAL A 44 9.96 1.49 4.24
CA VAL A 44 9.30 0.68 5.25
C VAL A 44 9.85 1.18 6.59
N THR A 45 9.06 1.94 7.33
CA THR A 45 9.40 2.19 8.74
C THR A 45 9.07 0.90 9.47
N PRO A 46 10.03 0.07 9.91
CA PRO A 46 9.70 -0.98 10.85
C PRO A 46 9.04 -0.26 12.02
N LYS A 47 7.79 -0.63 12.36
CA LYS A 47 7.17 -0.20 13.60
C LYS A 47 8.18 -0.59 14.67
N SER A 48 8.95 0.40 15.13
CA SER A 48 10.02 0.22 16.10
C SER A 48 9.39 -0.55 17.24
N ARG A 49 9.82 -1.80 17.39
CA ARG A 49 9.56 -2.63 18.56
C ARG A 49 9.83 -1.72 19.76
N SER A 50 8.79 -1.46 20.55
CA SER A 50 8.93 -0.69 21.78
C SER A 50 10.09 -1.30 22.58
N LEU A 51 11.14 -0.51 22.80
CA LEU A 51 12.11 -0.75 23.85
C LEU A 51 11.44 -0.49 25.20
#